data_AF-A0A969X9U7-F1
#
_entry.id   AF-A0A969X9U7-F1
#
_cell.length_a   1.000
_cell.length_b   1.000
_cell.length_c   1.000
_cell.angle_alpha   90.00
_cell.angle_beta   90.00
_cell.angle_gamma   90.00
#
_symmetry.space_group_name_H-M   'P 1'
#
loop_
_entity.id
_entity.type
_entity.pdbx_description
1 polymer ?
#
loop_
_entity_poly.entity_id
_entity_poly.type
_entity_poly.pdbx_seq_one_letter_code
_entity_poly.pdbx_strand_id
1 'polypeptide(L)'
;MVRFSLESEAAGIRLCEIIQAGDCDLHLHTHSSDGSDSAAELVDRVLDAGLRAFAITDHDTLSGIAPGKEALDARTSGLAPNEIPELIPGVEISVEDNQELHLLGYFPFGGEMALEPFLAEQREQRRLRNEALLYRLASLGYKIDPQTFAETGEEVRGRMQIALLLVEGGYFDSVSAAFNQLLGEGKPGYLERLRPTIREAIGAIREAGGAAVLAHPALYGWCGPSPYIEPLLIENLLRYLAMGLQGVEAFHGEATSEQQAQIEAAALVCGLIPTCGSDDHGIHKEHAKLYRRGQCFTVKDSVVVTAALIRGLTAGGEPGLLMTRRAGSRSSVGLWEYPGGKMEPGETPEICLARELQEELRTEVKVGKLVVALYHDYELSRVILLCYDTVLADEPQLDPDIHDDMLYLTLTEAREIGILPADLYVVDRLEKLAYL
;
A
#
# COMPACT_ATOMS: atom_id res chain seq x y z
N MET A 1 -8.58 16.79 16.28
CA MET A 1 -7.40 16.79 15.39
C MET A 1 -6.23 16.33 16.24
N VAL A 2 -5.80 15.08 16.10
CA VAL A 2 -4.62 14.57 16.80
C VAL A 2 -3.43 15.30 16.19
N ARG A 3 -2.67 16.04 17.02
CA ARG A 3 -1.44 16.69 16.56
C ARG A 3 -0.30 15.74 16.87
N PHE A 4 0.32 15.21 15.83
CA PHE A 4 1.52 14.40 15.94
C PHE A 4 2.77 15.27 15.91
N SER A 5 3.93 14.71 16.26
CA SER A 5 5.19 15.44 16.33
C SER A 5 5.65 15.92 14.95
N LEU A 6 6.38 17.04 14.91
CA LEU A 6 7.05 17.51 13.69
C LEU A 6 8.05 16.48 13.15
N GLU A 7 8.64 15.68 14.05
CA GLU A 7 9.58 14.62 13.71
C GLU A 7 8.90 13.50 12.90
N SER A 8 7.69 13.10 13.30
CA SER A 8 6.90 12.11 12.55
C SER A 8 6.54 12.59 11.14
N GLU A 9 6.19 13.87 10.98
CA GLU A 9 5.95 14.44 9.63
C GLU A 9 7.23 14.49 8.79
N ALA A 10 8.37 14.86 9.41
CA ALA A 10 9.66 14.83 8.75
C ALA A 10 10.04 13.40 8.31
N ALA A 11 9.75 12.39 9.13
CA ALA A 11 10.00 10.98 8.78
C ALA A 11 9.23 10.57 7.51
N GLY A 12 7.95 10.99 7.39
CA GLY A 12 7.17 10.77 6.18
C GLY A 12 7.79 11.43 4.94
N ILE A 13 8.22 12.69 5.06
CA ILE A 13 8.90 13.41 3.96
C ILE A 13 10.17 12.66 3.55
N ARG A 14 10.98 12.21 4.52
CA ARG A 14 12.23 11.48 4.23
C ARG A 14 11.97 10.16 3.50
N LEU A 15 10.93 9.42 3.88
CA LEU A 15 10.51 8.23 3.14
C LEU A 15 10.15 8.55 1.69
N CYS A 16 9.41 9.64 1.45
CA CYS A 16 9.06 10.06 0.09
C CYS A 16 10.31 10.32 -0.76
N GLU A 17 11.32 11.01 -0.20
CA GLU A 17 12.60 11.26 -0.89
C GLU A 17 13.35 9.97 -1.22
N ILE A 18 13.39 9.01 -0.28
CA ILE A 18 14.04 7.70 -0.47
C ILE A 18 13.38 6.94 -1.62
N ILE A 19 12.05 6.84 -1.60
CA ILE A 19 11.26 6.14 -2.63
C ILE A 19 11.44 6.78 -4.01
N GLN A 20 11.32 8.11 -4.10
CA GLN A 20 11.49 8.85 -5.36
C GLN A 20 12.87 8.65 -5.97
N ALA A 21 13.88 8.54 -5.12
CA ALA A 21 15.24 8.38 -5.59
C ALA A 21 15.50 6.93 -6.07
N GLY A 22 14.71 5.94 -5.65
CA GLY A 22 14.78 4.53 -6.10
C GLY A 22 15.89 3.70 -5.43
N ASP A 23 16.13 2.50 -5.96
CA ASP A 23 17.15 1.55 -5.48
C ASP A 23 17.08 1.32 -3.96
N CYS A 24 15.90 1.05 -3.42
CA CYS A 24 15.70 0.82 -1.99
C CYS A 24 14.80 -0.38 -1.69
N ASP A 25 14.91 -0.90 -0.48
CA ASP A 25 14.06 -1.97 0.04
C ASP A 25 13.74 -1.73 1.51
N LEU A 26 12.50 -1.33 1.81
CA LEU A 26 12.12 -0.87 3.14
C LEU A 26 11.34 -1.92 3.93
N HIS A 27 11.39 -3.19 3.54
CA HIS A 27 10.72 -4.26 4.28
C HIS A 27 11.58 -5.54 4.25
N LEU A 28 12.42 -5.71 5.27
CA LEU A 28 13.40 -6.79 5.34
C LEU A 28 13.43 -7.39 6.75
N HIS A 29 13.50 -8.72 6.81
CA HIS A 29 13.50 -9.48 8.06
C HIS A 29 14.83 -10.20 8.28
N THR A 30 15.21 -10.33 9.56
CA THR A 30 16.42 -10.99 10.04
C THR A 30 16.06 -12.12 11.01
N HIS A 31 17.08 -12.82 11.51
CA HIS A 31 16.97 -13.78 12.61
C HIS A 31 16.40 -13.22 13.92
N SER A 32 16.30 -11.90 14.05
CA SER A 32 15.68 -11.26 15.20
C SER A 32 14.18 -11.60 15.30
N SER A 33 13.53 -11.83 14.14
CA SER A 33 12.18 -12.42 14.04
C SER A 33 12.19 -13.76 13.30
N ASP A 34 11.83 -13.78 12.02
CA ASP A 34 11.57 -14.96 11.20
C ASP A 34 12.25 -14.94 9.83
N GLY A 35 13.10 -13.95 9.59
CA GLY A 35 14.12 -14.03 8.55
C GLY A 35 15.11 -15.16 8.81
N SER A 36 15.84 -15.55 7.77
CA SER A 36 16.85 -16.63 7.79
C SER A 36 18.29 -16.15 7.72
N ASP A 37 18.49 -14.83 7.70
CA ASP A 37 19.81 -14.22 7.72
C ASP A 37 20.00 -13.45 9.03
N SER A 38 21.23 -13.45 9.54
CA SER A 38 21.62 -12.45 10.55
C SER A 38 21.59 -11.05 9.94
N ALA A 39 21.51 -10.02 10.77
CA ALA A 39 21.59 -8.63 10.30
C ALA A 39 22.89 -8.36 9.51
N ALA A 40 23.99 -9.04 9.87
CA ALA A 40 25.27 -8.95 9.16
C ALA A 40 25.21 -9.55 7.75
N GLU A 41 24.61 -10.73 7.60
CA GLU A 41 24.41 -11.39 6.29
C GLU A 41 23.43 -10.60 5.41
N LEU A 42 22.37 -10.04 6.00
CA LEU A 42 21.46 -9.15 5.29
C LEU A 42 22.19 -7.92 4.73
N VAL A 43 23.05 -7.29 5.54
CA VAL A 43 23.87 -6.14 5.09
C VAL A 43 24.79 -6.54 3.94
N ASP A 44 25.41 -7.71 3.98
CA ASP A 44 26.23 -8.22 2.87
C ASP A 44 25.39 -8.32 1.58
N ARG A 45 24.17 -8.87 1.66
CA ARG A 45 23.26 -8.94 0.49
C ARG A 45 22.81 -7.57 0.00
N VAL A 46 22.55 -6.61 0.89
CA VAL A 46 22.15 -5.24 0.55
C VAL A 46 23.25 -4.52 -0.22
N LEU A 47 24.51 -4.66 0.23
CA LEU A 47 25.67 -4.08 -0.44
C LEU A 47 25.88 -4.72 -1.82
N ASP A 48 25.79 -6.05 -1.92
CA ASP A 48 25.86 -6.79 -3.18
C ASP A 48 24.72 -6.41 -4.16
N ALA A 49 23.53 -6.13 -3.63
CA ALA A 49 22.38 -5.67 -4.40
C ALA A 49 22.53 -4.23 -4.91
N GLY A 50 23.47 -3.47 -4.36
CA GLY A 50 23.74 -2.08 -4.74
C GLY A 50 22.61 -1.12 -4.38
N LEU A 51 21.86 -1.42 -3.32
CA LEU A 51 20.82 -0.53 -2.81
C LEU A 51 21.43 0.76 -2.26
N ARG A 52 20.66 1.83 -2.26
CA ARG A 52 21.02 3.14 -1.69
C ARG A 52 20.35 3.40 -0.35
N ALA A 53 19.27 2.68 -0.06
CA ALA A 53 18.59 2.73 1.23
C ALA A 53 17.91 1.39 1.51
N PHE A 54 17.83 1.01 2.78
CA PHE A 54 17.12 -0.19 3.20
C PHE A 54 16.63 -0.04 4.65
N ALA A 55 15.60 -0.80 5.02
CA ALA A 55 15.12 -0.85 6.39
C ALA A 55 15.11 -2.28 6.92
N ILE A 56 15.57 -2.45 8.16
CA ILE A 56 15.35 -3.69 8.92
C ILE A 56 14.03 -3.49 9.67
N THR A 57 13.06 -4.37 9.43
CA THR A 57 11.67 -4.24 9.91
C THR A 57 11.18 -5.54 10.54
N ASP A 58 12.01 -6.13 11.40
CA ASP A 58 11.68 -7.37 12.09
C ASP A 58 10.31 -7.27 12.83
N HIS A 59 9.61 -8.40 12.90
CA HIS A 59 8.31 -8.46 13.57
C HIS A 59 8.41 -8.14 15.07
N ASP A 60 7.68 -7.13 15.54
CA ASP A 60 7.53 -6.77 16.96
C ASP A 60 8.87 -6.56 17.72
N THR A 61 10.00 -6.31 17.04
CA THR A 61 11.33 -6.09 17.65
C THR A 61 12.20 -5.10 16.87
N LEU A 62 13.14 -4.48 17.58
CA LEU A 62 14.17 -3.58 17.05
C LEU A 62 15.58 -4.20 17.08
N SER A 63 15.73 -5.44 17.55
CA SER A 63 17.04 -6.04 17.87
C SER A 63 17.96 -6.25 16.68
N GLY A 64 17.42 -6.34 15.46
CA GLY A 64 18.23 -6.45 14.24
C GLY A 64 18.94 -5.15 13.85
N ILE A 65 18.48 -4.00 14.35
CA ILE A 65 18.94 -2.67 13.90
C ILE A 65 20.37 -2.38 14.34
N ALA A 66 20.69 -2.56 15.62
CA ALA A 66 22.03 -2.22 16.13
C ALA A 66 23.12 -3.13 15.52
N PRO A 67 22.97 -4.47 15.47
CA PRO A 67 23.91 -5.35 14.77
C PRO A 67 24.01 -5.05 13.26
N GLY A 68 22.89 -4.69 12.62
CA GLY A 68 22.87 -4.27 11.21
C GLY A 68 23.69 -3.00 10.98
N LYS A 69 23.55 -2.00 11.86
CA LYS A 69 24.34 -0.77 11.81
C LYS A 69 25.83 -1.04 12.03
N GLU A 70 26.18 -1.83 13.04
CA GLU A 70 27.57 -2.22 13.31
C GLU A 70 28.18 -2.97 12.12
N ALA A 71 27.42 -3.88 11.50
CA ALA A 71 27.83 -4.61 10.32
C ALA A 71 28.09 -3.68 9.13
N LEU A 72 27.18 -2.73 8.88
CA LEU A 72 27.27 -1.75 7.80
C LEU A 72 28.49 -0.84 7.99
N ASP A 73 28.69 -0.29 9.19
CA ASP A 73 29.84 0.56 9.52
C ASP A 73 31.17 -0.20 9.30
N ALA A 74 31.22 -1.47 9.71
CA ALA A 74 32.41 -2.31 9.52
C ALA A 74 32.72 -2.56 8.04
N ARG A 75 31.71 -2.91 7.25
CA ARG A 75 31.82 -3.28 5.82
C ARG A 75 32.10 -2.09 4.91
N THR A 76 31.71 -0.90 5.35
CA THR A 76 31.85 0.34 4.56
C THR A 76 32.93 1.29 5.08
N SER A 77 33.76 0.83 6.04
CA SER A 77 34.90 1.56 6.62
C SER A 77 35.99 1.88 5.58
N GLY A 78 35.73 2.87 4.70
CA GLY A 78 36.61 3.26 3.61
C GLY A 78 35.89 3.69 2.33
N LEU A 79 34.58 3.51 2.25
CA LEU A 79 33.76 3.99 1.15
C LEU A 79 33.44 5.49 1.31
N ALA A 80 33.21 6.18 0.19
CA ALA A 80 32.72 7.54 0.24
C ALA A 80 31.27 7.57 0.77
N PRO A 81 30.81 8.64 1.46
CA PRO A 81 29.47 8.69 2.04
C PRO A 81 28.32 8.42 1.05
N ASN A 82 28.50 8.74 -0.23
CA ASN A 82 27.51 8.52 -1.29
C ASN A 82 27.50 7.07 -1.84
N GLU A 83 28.40 6.21 -1.39
CA GLU A 83 28.47 4.79 -1.73
C GLU A 83 27.89 3.90 -0.61
N ILE A 84 27.59 4.49 0.55
CA ILE A 84 27.06 3.79 1.72
C ILE A 84 25.52 3.85 1.66
N PRO A 85 24.81 2.71 1.66
CA PRO A 85 23.36 2.73 1.75
C PRO A 85 22.90 3.29 3.09
N GLU A 86 21.82 4.06 3.08
CA GLU A 86 21.15 4.50 4.31
C GLU A 86 20.42 3.31 4.95
N LEU A 87 20.76 2.96 6.19
CA LEU A 87 19.97 2.04 7.01
C LEU A 87 18.93 2.86 7.78
N ILE A 88 17.65 2.61 7.49
CA ILE A 88 16.51 3.17 8.22
C ILE A 88 16.12 2.18 9.32
N PRO A 89 16.19 2.55 10.62
CA PRO A 89 15.61 1.77 11.69
C PRO A 89 14.11 1.59 11.45
N GLY A 90 13.62 0.35 11.51
CA GLY A 90 12.21 0.07 11.32
C GLY A 90 11.71 -1.13 12.12
N VAL A 91 10.41 -1.37 12.03
CA VAL A 91 9.72 -2.49 12.69
C VAL A 91 8.46 -2.83 11.91
N GLU A 92 8.09 -4.10 11.89
CA GLU A 92 6.76 -4.52 11.45
C GLU A 92 5.93 -4.98 12.65
N ILE A 93 4.78 -4.35 12.89
CA ILE A 93 3.90 -4.61 14.03
C ILE A 93 2.65 -5.33 13.51
N SER A 94 2.35 -6.51 14.04
CA SER A 94 1.06 -7.15 13.73
C SER A 94 -0.06 -6.52 14.57
N VAL A 95 -1.11 -6.06 13.91
CA VAL A 95 -2.25 -5.35 14.50
C VAL A 95 -3.57 -6.04 14.15
N GLU A 96 -4.63 -5.67 14.87
CA GLU A 96 -5.99 -6.14 14.61
C GLU A 96 -6.87 -5.00 14.08
N ASP A 97 -7.59 -5.26 12.98
CA ASP A 97 -8.72 -4.44 12.51
C ASP A 97 -9.66 -5.25 11.60
N ASN A 98 -10.69 -5.88 12.19
CA ASN A 98 -11.59 -6.87 11.55
C ASN A 98 -10.92 -8.11 10.94
N GLN A 99 -9.60 -8.06 10.74
CA GLN A 99 -8.67 -9.09 10.32
C GLN A 99 -7.27 -8.73 10.83
N GLU A 100 -6.34 -9.68 10.79
CA GLU A 100 -4.92 -9.42 11.01
C GLU A 100 -4.36 -8.54 9.88
N LEU A 101 -3.71 -7.45 10.26
CA LEU A 101 -2.99 -6.53 9.36
C LEU A 101 -1.61 -6.25 9.95
N HIS A 102 -0.68 -5.78 9.13
CA HIS A 102 0.64 -5.36 9.59
C HIS A 102 0.89 -3.87 9.30
N LEU A 103 1.58 -3.21 10.24
CA LEU A 103 2.03 -1.83 10.10
C LEU A 103 3.56 -1.79 10.16
N LEU A 104 4.15 -1.04 9.24
CA LEU A 104 5.56 -0.68 9.25
C LEU A 104 5.73 0.64 9.99
N GLY A 105 6.71 0.69 10.88
CA GLY A 105 7.20 1.91 11.51
C GLY A 105 8.61 2.21 11.02
N TYR A 106 8.87 3.45 10.58
CA TYR A 106 10.18 3.88 10.09
C TYR A 106 10.71 5.09 10.86
N PHE A 107 11.97 5.05 11.28
CA PHE A 107 12.59 6.06 12.14
C PHE A 107 13.87 6.63 11.51
N PRO A 108 13.80 7.33 10.36
CA PRO A 108 14.99 7.82 9.66
C PRO A 108 15.80 8.86 10.45
N PHE A 109 15.21 9.47 11.49
CA PHE A 109 15.88 10.42 12.38
C PHE A 109 16.13 9.86 13.80
N GLY A 110 15.97 8.55 13.97
CA GLY A 110 16.01 7.88 15.28
C GLY A 110 14.72 8.09 16.08
N GLY A 111 14.70 7.57 17.31
CA GLY A 111 13.55 7.61 18.22
C GLY A 111 12.85 6.27 18.39
N GLU A 112 13.24 5.27 17.60
CA GLU A 112 12.73 3.90 17.59
C GLU A 112 12.70 3.26 18.99
N MET A 113 13.71 3.53 19.83
CA MET A 113 13.79 2.98 21.19
C MET A 113 12.65 3.46 22.11
N ALA A 114 11.97 4.56 21.79
CA ALA A 114 10.78 5.00 22.52
C ALA A 114 9.58 4.05 22.31
N LEU A 115 9.59 3.25 21.24
CA LEU A 115 8.57 2.26 20.93
C LEU A 115 8.76 0.95 21.73
N GLU A 116 9.94 0.73 22.32
CA GLU A 116 10.31 -0.53 22.95
C GLU A 116 9.32 -1.03 24.03
N PRO A 117 8.79 -0.18 24.95
CA PRO A 117 7.79 -0.64 25.91
C PRO A 117 6.51 -1.18 25.24
N PHE A 118 6.10 -0.60 24.12
CA PHE A 118 4.94 -1.06 23.35
C PHE A 118 5.22 -2.41 22.68
N LEU A 119 6.41 -2.58 22.10
CA LEU A 119 6.84 -3.83 21.46
C LEU A 119 7.03 -4.97 22.46
N ALA A 120 7.59 -4.69 23.63
CA ALA A 120 7.81 -5.67 24.70
C ALA A 120 6.48 -6.32 25.14
N GLU A 121 5.39 -5.55 25.22
CA GLU A 121 4.05 -6.10 25.48
C GLU A 121 3.60 -7.05 24.36
N GLN A 122 3.85 -6.71 23.10
CA GLN A 122 3.46 -7.57 21.96
C GLN A 122 4.24 -8.89 21.93
N ARG A 123 5.52 -8.84 22.31
CA ARG A 123 6.36 -10.03 22.47
C ARG A 123 5.89 -10.90 23.63
N GLU A 124 5.45 -10.31 24.73
CA GLU A 124 4.87 -11.05 25.85
C GLU A 124 3.55 -11.74 25.46
N GLN A 125 2.64 -11.04 24.78
CA GLN A 125 1.40 -11.65 24.26
C GLN A 125 1.71 -12.80 23.29
N ARG A 126 2.75 -12.66 22.46
CA ARG A 126 3.22 -13.71 21.55
C ARG A 126 3.80 -14.90 22.31
N ARG A 127 4.59 -14.67 23.38
CA ARG A 127 5.14 -15.72 24.24
C ARG A 127 4.03 -16.53 24.89
N LEU A 128 3.05 -15.87 25.50
CA LEU A 128 1.88 -16.52 26.13
C LEU A 128 1.10 -17.37 25.12
N ARG A 129 0.86 -16.83 23.92
CA ARG A 129 0.19 -17.59 22.84
C ARG A 129 1.02 -18.80 22.39
N ASN A 130 2.34 -18.66 22.25
CA ASN A 130 3.23 -19.76 21.87
C ASN A 130 3.23 -20.88 22.91
N GLU A 131 3.27 -20.56 24.20
CA GLU A 131 3.18 -21.57 25.27
C GLU A 131 1.89 -22.37 25.18
N ALA A 132 0.75 -21.68 25.06
CA ALA A 132 -0.55 -22.32 24.85
C ALA A 132 -0.59 -23.18 23.57
N LEU A 133 0.07 -22.71 22.50
CA LEU A 133 0.16 -23.40 21.23
C LEU A 133 0.94 -24.71 21.36
N LEU A 134 2.09 -24.72 22.02
CA LEU A 134 2.87 -25.94 22.24
C LEU A 134 2.05 -27.00 23.00
N TYR A 135 1.29 -26.60 24.02
CA TYR A 135 0.38 -27.52 24.72
C TYR A 135 -0.71 -28.07 23.79
N ARG A 136 -1.31 -27.21 22.95
CA ARG A 136 -2.33 -27.61 21.99
C ARG A 136 -1.77 -28.59 20.96
N LEU A 137 -0.59 -28.32 20.41
CA LEU A 137 0.08 -29.19 19.44
C LEU A 137 0.39 -30.56 20.04
N ALA A 138 0.87 -30.61 21.29
CA ALA A 138 1.11 -31.87 22.00
C ALA A 138 -0.18 -32.70 22.15
N SER A 139 -1.32 -32.05 22.42
CA SER A 139 -2.63 -32.73 22.51
C SER A 139 -3.12 -33.30 21.17
N LEU A 140 -2.65 -32.72 20.06
CA LEU A 140 -2.93 -33.17 18.69
C LEU A 140 -1.94 -34.22 18.19
N GLY A 141 -0.94 -34.60 19.01
CA GLY A 141 0.06 -35.61 18.68
C GLY A 141 1.37 -35.06 18.09
N TYR A 142 1.51 -33.74 17.96
CA TYR A 142 2.73 -33.09 17.49
C TYR A 142 3.61 -32.72 18.68
N LYS A 143 4.74 -33.41 18.86
CA LYS A 143 5.65 -33.18 19.98
C LYS A 143 6.77 -32.26 19.54
N ILE A 144 6.77 -31.06 20.09
CA ILE A 144 7.85 -30.09 19.95
C ILE A 144 8.44 -29.90 21.35
N ASP A 145 9.75 -30.08 21.47
CA ASP A 145 10.42 -29.83 22.75
C ASP A 145 10.47 -28.32 23.04
N PRO A 146 9.98 -27.87 24.20
CA PRO A 146 9.99 -26.44 24.53
C PRO A 146 11.39 -25.83 24.61
N GLN A 147 12.43 -26.60 24.96
CA GLN A 147 13.80 -26.07 24.99
C GLN A 147 14.32 -25.87 23.56
N THR A 148 14.11 -26.84 22.68
CA THR A 148 14.43 -26.69 21.25
C THR A 148 13.71 -25.48 20.64
N PHE A 149 12.42 -25.29 20.92
CA PHE A 149 11.71 -24.07 20.48
C PHE A 149 12.29 -22.79 21.10
N ALA A 150 12.71 -22.85 22.37
CA ALA A 150 13.36 -21.73 23.02
C ALA A 150 14.77 -21.41 22.48
N GLU A 151 15.31 -22.24 21.59
CA GLU A 151 16.58 -22.03 20.89
C GLU A 151 16.36 -21.60 19.42
N THR A 152 15.13 -21.68 18.90
CA THR A 152 14.81 -21.21 17.54
C THR A 152 14.61 -19.68 17.50
N GLY A 153 15.50 -18.97 16.81
CA GLY A 153 15.44 -17.50 16.68
C GLY A 153 15.87 -16.74 17.94
N GLU A 154 16.26 -15.47 17.76
CA GLU A 154 16.81 -14.67 18.86
C GLU A 154 15.73 -14.14 19.80
N GLU A 155 14.89 -13.21 19.34
CA GLU A 155 13.96 -12.49 20.24
C GLU A 155 12.48 -12.77 19.94
N VAL A 156 12.07 -12.80 18.67
CA VAL A 156 10.66 -12.98 18.30
C VAL A 156 10.45 -14.34 17.66
N ARG A 157 9.71 -15.19 18.37
CA ARG A 157 9.39 -16.55 17.94
C ARG A 157 7.93 -16.66 17.55
N GLY A 158 7.66 -17.26 16.40
CA GLY A 158 6.35 -17.31 15.80
C GLY A 158 5.92 -18.70 15.37
N ARG A 159 4.83 -18.74 14.60
CA ARG A 159 4.36 -19.96 13.95
C ARG A 159 5.36 -20.47 12.91
N MET A 160 6.20 -19.58 12.35
CA MET A 160 7.26 -19.95 11.41
C MET A 160 8.26 -20.93 12.03
N GLN A 161 8.85 -20.59 13.18
CA GLN A 161 9.79 -21.48 13.87
C GLN A 161 9.13 -22.81 14.28
N ILE A 162 7.87 -22.77 14.70
CA ILE A 162 7.10 -24.00 14.98
C ILE A 162 6.94 -24.85 13.71
N ALA A 163 6.63 -24.23 12.56
CA ALA A 163 6.51 -24.92 11.29
C ALA A 163 7.83 -25.58 10.87
N LEU A 164 8.96 -24.89 11.05
CA LEU A 164 10.30 -25.44 10.79
C LEU A 164 10.58 -26.67 11.66
N LEU A 165 10.33 -26.60 12.97
CA LEU A 165 10.51 -27.73 13.88
C LEU A 165 9.58 -28.91 13.56
N LEU A 166 8.36 -28.64 13.08
CA LEU A 166 7.44 -29.69 12.65
C LEU A 166 7.94 -30.41 11.39
N VAL A 167 8.55 -29.68 10.45
CA VAL A 167 9.17 -30.27 9.26
C VAL A 167 10.41 -31.08 9.63
N GLU A 168 11.29 -30.52 10.47
CA GLU A 168 12.47 -31.23 10.97
C GLU A 168 12.11 -32.51 11.75
N GLY A 169 11.04 -32.45 12.54
CA GLY A 169 10.47 -33.60 13.24
C GLY A 169 9.77 -34.63 12.33
N GLY A 170 9.70 -34.39 11.02
CA GLY A 170 9.09 -35.30 10.04
C GLY A 170 7.56 -35.32 10.06
N TYR A 171 6.91 -34.33 10.68
CA TYR A 171 5.45 -34.25 10.76
C TYR A 171 4.81 -33.70 9.47
N PHE A 172 5.54 -32.89 8.71
CA PHE A 172 5.10 -32.30 7.45
C PHE A 172 6.26 -32.24 6.44
N ASP A 173 5.92 -32.33 5.15
CA ASP A 173 6.92 -32.29 4.07
C ASP A 173 7.46 -30.88 3.79
N SER A 174 6.75 -29.83 4.23
CA SER A 174 7.14 -28.44 4.02
C SER A 174 6.47 -27.49 5.03
N VAL A 175 7.06 -26.30 5.17
CA VAL A 175 6.50 -25.20 5.99
C VAL A 175 5.08 -24.86 5.51
N SER A 176 4.89 -24.73 4.19
CA SER A 176 3.58 -24.46 3.59
C SER A 176 2.55 -25.54 3.95
N ALA A 177 2.94 -26.82 3.95
CA ALA A 177 2.04 -27.90 4.37
C ALA A 177 1.64 -27.77 5.85
N ALA A 178 2.58 -27.43 6.74
CA ALA A 178 2.30 -27.21 8.16
C ALA A 178 1.31 -26.04 8.38
N PHE A 179 1.46 -24.93 7.67
CA PHE A 179 0.51 -23.82 7.73
C PHE A 179 -0.87 -24.20 7.19
N ASN A 180 -0.92 -24.82 6.01
CA ASN A 180 -2.18 -25.15 5.34
C ASN A 180 -3.02 -26.19 6.10
N GLN A 181 -2.38 -27.06 6.89
CA GLN A 181 -3.06 -28.17 7.56
C GLN A 181 -3.24 -27.97 9.07
N LEU A 182 -2.34 -27.23 9.73
CA LEU A 182 -2.27 -27.19 11.20
C LEU A 182 -2.18 -25.79 11.79
N LEU A 183 -1.29 -24.92 11.30
CA LEU A 183 -0.93 -23.67 11.98
C LEU A 183 -1.65 -22.41 11.45
N GLY A 184 -2.20 -22.48 10.23
CA GLY A 184 -2.92 -21.37 9.59
C GLY A 184 -4.25 -21.05 10.27
N GLU A 185 -4.83 -19.90 9.95
CA GLU A 185 -6.09 -19.47 10.54
C GLU A 185 -7.21 -20.51 10.34
N GLY A 186 -8.00 -20.74 11.39
CA GLY A 186 -9.08 -21.74 11.40
C GLY A 186 -8.60 -23.21 11.42
N LYS A 187 -7.30 -23.48 11.42
CA LYS A 187 -6.74 -24.85 11.46
C LYS A 187 -6.66 -25.41 12.88
N PRO A 188 -6.52 -26.75 13.05
CA PRO A 188 -6.58 -27.38 14.36
C PRO A 188 -5.56 -26.86 15.38
N GLY A 189 -4.39 -26.41 14.94
CA GLY A 189 -3.34 -25.83 15.79
C GLY A 189 -3.45 -24.32 15.93
N TYR A 190 -4.38 -23.63 15.29
CA TYR A 190 -4.47 -22.18 15.40
C TYR A 190 -4.92 -21.73 16.78
N LEU A 191 -4.21 -20.73 17.32
CA LEU A 191 -4.60 -19.97 18.50
C LEU A 191 -4.44 -18.49 18.19
N GLU A 192 -5.53 -17.76 18.42
CA GLU A 192 -5.55 -16.31 18.27
C GLU A 192 -4.66 -15.65 19.33
N ARG A 193 -3.94 -14.61 18.92
CA ARG A 193 -3.12 -13.76 19.81
C ARG A 193 -3.87 -12.45 20.01
N LEU A 194 -3.88 -11.93 21.24
CA LEU A 194 -4.30 -10.55 21.47
C LEU A 194 -3.28 -9.61 20.81
N ARG A 195 -3.75 -8.78 19.88
CA ARG A 195 -2.96 -7.80 19.14
C ARG A 195 -3.43 -6.39 19.52
N PRO A 196 -2.58 -5.37 19.37
CA PRO A 196 -3.03 -3.99 19.52
C PRO A 196 -3.92 -3.62 18.34
N THR A 197 -4.80 -2.64 18.54
CA THR A 197 -5.59 -2.08 17.44
C THR A 197 -4.68 -1.30 16.49
N ILE A 198 -5.07 -1.20 15.22
CA ILE A 198 -4.34 -0.39 14.23
C ILE A 198 -4.14 1.07 14.69
N ARG A 199 -5.12 1.65 15.41
CA ARG A 199 -5.04 3.00 15.97
C ARG A 199 -3.94 3.14 17.02
N GLU A 200 -3.84 2.17 17.93
CA GLU A 200 -2.83 2.18 19.00
C GLU A 200 -1.42 2.09 18.41
N ALA A 201 -1.23 1.21 17.44
CA ALA A 201 0.06 1.04 16.78
C ALA A 201 0.47 2.28 15.95
N ILE A 202 -0.44 2.88 15.16
CA ILE A 202 -0.17 4.15 14.47
C ILE A 202 0.21 5.23 15.49
N GLY A 203 -0.53 5.35 16.59
CA GLY A 203 -0.24 6.30 17.66
C GLY A 203 1.16 6.10 18.24
N ALA A 204 1.51 4.86 18.61
CA ALA A 204 2.79 4.52 19.20
C ALA A 204 3.98 4.82 18.27
N ILE A 205 3.89 4.45 16.99
CA ILE A 205 4.94 4.75 15.99
C ILE A 205 5.16 6.26 15.88
N ARG A 206 4.06 7.02 15.79
CA ARG A 206 4.12 8.48 15.57
C ARG A 206 4.56 9.26 16.80
N GLU A 207 4.18 8.80 17.99
CA GLU A 207 4.66 9.36 19.27
C GLU A 207 6.16 9.13 19.45
N ALA A 208 6.69 8.02 18.96
CA ALA A 208 8.12 7.74 18.89
C ALA A 208 8.87 8.50 17.77
N GLY A 209 8.19 9.39 17.03
CA GLY A 209 8.78 10.20 15.97
C GLY A 209 8.91 9.50 14.62
N GLY A 210 8.37 8.29 14.48
CA GLY A 210 8.42 7.51 13.25
C GLY A 210 7.28 7.83 12.27
N ALA A 211 7.42 7.27 11.07
CA ALA A 211 6.38 7.24 10.05
C ALA A 211 5.64 5.90 10.06
N ALA A 212 4.30 5.95 10.14
CA ALA A 212 3.44 4.76 10.15
C ALA A 212 2.92 4.44 8.73
N VAL A 213 3.13 3.21 8.29
CA VAL A 213 2.86 2.74 6.92
C VAL A 213 2.11 1.41 6.95
N LEU A 214 1.08 1.24 6.12
CA LEU A 214 0.36 -0.02 6.01
C LEU A 214 1.16 -1.00 5.14
N ALA A 215 1.48 -2.18 5.68
CA ALA A 215 2.21 -3.21 4.94
C ALA A 215 1.26 -4.03 4.04
N HIS A 216 1.78 -4.40 2.86
CA HIS A 216 1.26 -5.39 1.90
C HIS A 216 -0.27 -5.52 1.76
N PRO A 217 -1.02 -4.44 1.48
CA PRO A 217 -2.48 -4.50 1.32
C PRO A 217 -2.98 -5.42 0.18
N ALA A 218 -2.10 -5.80 -0.75
CA ALA A 218 -2.37 -6.82 -1.76
C ALA A 218 -2.76 -8.19 -1.15
N LEU A 219 -2.31 -8.49 0.07
CA LEU A 219 -2.55 -9.77 0.76
C LEU A 219 -3.87 -9.80 1.53
N TYR A 220 -4.55 -8.66 1.70
CA TYR A 220 -5.77 -8.54 2.50
C TYR A 220 -7.06 -8.74 1.71
N GLY A 221 -6.98 -9.05 0.41
CA GLY A 221 -8.16 -9.16 -0.46
C GLY A 221 -8.82 -7.82 -0.76
N TRP A 222 -8.10 -6.70 -0.58
CA TRP A 222 -8.60 -5.36 -0.86
C TRP A 222 -8.32 -4.90 -2.29
N CYS A 223 -7.54 -5.68 -3.05
CA CYS A 223 -7.11 -5.31 -4.40
C CYS A 223 -7.57 -6.36 -5.43
N GLY A 224 -7.99 -5.91 -6.61
CA GLY A 224 -8.38 -6.77 -7.73
C GLY A 224 -7.37 -6.80 -8.88
N PRO A 225 -7.38 -7.82 -9.77
CA PRO A 225 -6.49 -7.90 -10.93
C PRO A 225 -7.02 -7.06 -12.11
N SER A 226 -7.29 -5.77 -11.87
CA SER A 226 -7.93 -4.89 -12.85
C SER A 226 -7.48 -3.44 -12.68
N PRO A 227 -7.69 -2.57 -13.70
CA PRO A 227 -7.34 -1.15 -13.60
C PRO A 227 -8.27 -0.36 -12.67
N TYR A 228 -9.35 -0.97 -12.15
CA TYR A 228 -10.25 -0.32 -11.20
C TYR A 228 -9.64 -0.33 -9.81
N ILE A 229 -9.68 0.82 -9.14
CA ILE A 229 -9.29 0.94 -7.74
C ILE A 229 -10.48 0.47 -6.90
N GLU A 230 -10.28 -0.60 -6.14
CA GLU A 230 -11.35 -1.18 -5.35
C GLU A 230 -11.81 -0.21 -4.24
N PRO A 231 -13.13 0.00 -4.06
CA PRO A 231 -13.63 0.94 -3.06
C PRO A 231 -13.15 0.64 -1.64
N LEU A 232 -13.07 -0.65 -1.29
CA LEU A 232 -12.64 -1.09 0.04
C LEU A 232 -11.20 -0.65 0.36
N LEU A 233 -10.31 -0.63 -0.66
CA LEU A 233 -8.95 -0.14 -0.50
C LEU A 233 -8.95 1.35 -0.14
N ILE A 234 -9.64 2.19 -0.92
CA ILE A 234 -9.74 3.64 -0.66
C ILE A 234 -10.38 3.91 0.70
N GLU A 235 -11.48 3.23 1.02
CA GLU A 235 -12.20 3.40 2.29
C GLU A 235 -11.31 3.08 3.50
N ASN A 236 -10.56 1.98 3.45
CA ASN A 236 -9.62 1.61 4.51
C ASN A 236 -8.45 2.60 4.61
N LEU A 237 -7.85 3.00 3.49
CA LEU A 237 -6.76 3.98 3.49
C LEU A 237 -7.18 5.33 4.06
N LEU A 238 -8.35 5.86 3.68
CA LEU A 238 -8.90 7.10 4.24
C LEU A 238 -9.21 6.95 5.74
N ARG A 239 -9.74 5.80 6.15
CA ARG A 239 -10.02 5.51 7.56
C ARG A 239 -8.75 5.52 8.40
N TYR A 240 -7.66 4.93 7.92
CA TYR A 240 -6.37 4.89 8.63
C TYR A 240 -5.61 6.21 8.52
N LEU A 241 -5.71 6.93 7.41
CA LEU A 241 -5.22 8.31 7.28
C LEU A 241 -5.81 9.20 8.38
N ALA A 242 -7.12 9.09 8.65
CA ALA A 242 -7.77 9.80 9.75
C ALA A 242 -7.26 9.39 11.16
N MET A 243 -6.53 8.28 11.27
CA MET A 243 -5.85 7.84 12.49
C MET A 243 -4.38 8.29 12.53
N GLY A 244 -3.84 8.84 11.44
CA GLY A 244 -2.45 9.28 11.33
C GLY A 244 -1.59 8.41 10.42
N LEU A 245 -2.13 7.47 9.64
CA LEU A 245 -1.33 6.73 8.65
C LEU A 245 -0.66 7.72 7.66
N GLN A 246 0.60 7.48 7.29
CA GLN A 246 1.38 8.35 6.40
C GLN A 246 1.70 7.70 5.06
N GLY A 247 1.73 6.36 5.01
CA GLY A 247 2.01 5.65 3.77
C GLY A 247 1.34 4.29 3.70
N VAL A 248 1.50 3.67 2.54
CA VAL A 248 1.07 2.32 2.24
C VAL A 248 2.10 1.68 1.34
N GLU A 249 2.45 0.43 1.61
CA GLU A 249 3.35 -0.36 0.78
C GLU A 249 2.65 -0.72 -0.54
N ALA A 250 2.93 0.05 -1.57
CA ALA A 250 2.38 -0.16 -2.91
C ALA A 250 3.19 -1.21 -3.67
N PHE A 251 4.52 -1.17 -3.54
CA PHE A 251 5.43 -2.05 -4.27
C PHE A 251 5.90 -3.15 -3.35
N HIS A 252 5.15 -4.26 -3.34
CA HIS A 252 5.43 -5.44 -2.52
C HIS A 252 5.87 -6.63 -3.39
N GLY A 253 6.80 -7.45 -2.89
CA GLY A 253 7.37 -8.59 -3.62
C GLY A 253 6.35 -9.63 -4.11
N GLU A 254 5.20 -9.75 -3.43
CA GLU A 254 4.13 -10.70 -3.78
C GLU A 254 2.93 -10.04 -4.48
N ALA A 255 2.92 -8.72 -4.64
CA ALA A 255 1.86 -8.02 -5.35
C ALA A 255 2.08 -8.09 -6.87
N THR A 256 1.03 -8.37 -7.64
CA THR A 256 1.13 -8.28 -9.12
C THR A 256 1.30 -6.82 -9.55
N SER A 257 1.81 -6.59 -10.76
CA SER A 257 1.97 -5.22 -11.30
C SER A 257 0.67 -4.43 -11.29
N GLU A 258 -0.48 -5.08 -11.52
CA GLU A 258 -1.80 -4.46 -11.43
C GLU A 258 -2.18 -4.09 -10.00
N GLN A 259 -1.92 -4.97 -9.02
CA GLN A 259 -2.15 -4.66 -7.61
C GLN A 259 -1.26 -3.51 -7.15
N GLN A 260 0.03 -3.52 -7.52
CA GLN A 260 0.97 -2.44 -7.19
C GLN A 260 0.48 -1.10 -7.77
N ALA A 261 0.11 -1.07 -9.04
CA ALA A 261 -0.41 0.14 -9.70
C ALA A 261 -1.72 0.64 -9.06
N GLN A 262 -2.59 -0.28 -8.66
CA GLN A 262 -3.85 0.03 -7.98
C GLN A 262 -3.61 0.63 -6.58
N ILE A 263 -2.69 0.06 -5.80
CA ILE A 263 -2.34 0.55 -4.47
C ILE A 263 -1.63 1.90 -4.56
N GLU A 264 -0.69 2.06 -5.50
CA GLU A 264 -0.04 3.33 -5.78
C GLU A 264 -1.08 4.41 -6.12
N ALA A 265 -2.02 4.10 -7.02
CA ALA A 265 -3.08 5.04 -7.41
C ALA A 265 -3.98 5.40 -6.21
N ALA A 266 -4.37 4.43 -5.39
CA ALA A 266 -5.15 4.66 -4.18
C ALA A 266 -4.38 5.52 -3.16
N ALA A 267 -3.08 5.27 -2.99
CA ALA A 267 -2.22 6.04 -2.11
C ALA A 267 -2.19 7.52 -2.52
N LEU A 268 -1.94 7.79 -3.80
CA LEU A 268 -1.90 9.14 -4.35
C LEU A 268 -3.25 9.87 -4.20
N VAL A 269 -4.37 9.18 -4.43
CA VAL A 269 -5.72 9.72 -4.20
C VAL A 269 -5.96 10.08 -2.73
N CYS A 270 -5.44 9.26 -1.81
CA CYS A 270 -5.58 9.51 -0.37
C CYS A 270 -4.53 10.49 0.18
N GLY A 271 -3.55 10.91 -0.62
CA GLY A 271 -2.41 11.71 -0.14
C GLY A 271 -1.44 10.93 0.77
N LEU A 272 -1.37 9.61 0.62
CA LEU A 272 -0.44 8.73 1.32
C LEU A 272 0.81 8.48 0.49
N ILE A 273 1.93 8.19 1.15
CA ILE A 273 3.20 7.84 0.51
C ILE A 273 3.14 6.38 0.02
N PRO A 274 3.29 6.11 -1.29
CA PRO A 274 3.41 4.74 -1.79
C PRO A 274 4.83 4.22 -1.53
N THR A 275 5.03 3.41 -0.49
CA THR A 275 6.33 2.83 -0.15
C THR A 275 6.59 1.50 -0.89
N CYS A 276 7.80 0.97 -0.72
CA CYS A 276 8.23 -0.29 -1.33
C CYS A 276 8.92 -1.21 -0.31
N GLY A 277 8.79 -2.51 -0.52
CA GLY A 277 9.43 -3.51 0.32
C GLY A 277 9.30 -4.90 -0.28
N SER A 278 10.40 -5.66 -0.29
CA SER A 278 10.35 -7.03 -0.80
C SER A 278 9.65 -7.98 0.16
N ASP A 279 9.66 -7.68 1.45
CA ASP A 279 9.30 -8.59 2.54
C ASP A 279 10.19 -9.84 2.55
N ASP A 280 11.50 -9.63 2.30
CA ASP A 280 12.50 -10.68 2.21
C ASP A 280 12.76 -11.32 3.59
N HIS A 281 12.64 -12.65 3.63
CA HIS A 281 12.96 -13.49 4.79
C HIS A 281 14.12 -14.47 4.47
N GLY A 282 14.93 -14.15 3.45
CA GLY A 282 15.95 -15.03 2.89
C GLY A 282 15.37 -16.35 2.38
N ILE A 283 15.97 -17.48 2.79
CA ILE A 283 15.57 -18.83 2.36
C ILE A 283 14.20 -19.27 2.91
N HIS A 284 13.66 -18.61 3.94
CA HIS A 284 12.33 -18.95 4.46
C HIS A 284 11.19 -18.50 3.54
N LYS A 285 11.45 -17.59 2.59
CA LYS A 285 10.45 -17.08 1.64
C LYS A 285 11.04 -16.95 0.23
N GLU A 286 11.06 -18.04 -0.53
CA GLU A 286 11.74 -18.11 -1.84
C GLU A 286 11.18 -17.15 -2.92
N HIS A 287 9.93 -16.70 -2.78
CA HIS A 287 9.23 -15.90 -3.80
C HIS A 287 9.34 -14.38 -3.57
N ALA A 288 9.70 -13.95 -2.37
CA ALA A 288 9.84 -12.55 -1.97
C ALA A 288 11.31 -12.25 -1.71
N LYS A 289 12.01 -11.73 -2.73
CA LYS A 289 13.47 -11.54 -2.70
C LYS A 289 13.82 -10.07 -2.60
N LEU A 290 14.88 -9.81 -1.83
CA LEU A 290 15.56 -8.51 -1.70
C LEU A 290 15.67 -7.82 -3.06
N TYR A 291 15.20 -6.58 -3.11
CA TYR A 291 15.28 -5.73 -4.28
C TYR A 291 16.73 -5.41 -4.65
N ARG A 292 16.95 -4.99 -5.89
CA ARG A 292 18.27 -4.70 -6.43
C ARG A 292 18.30 -3.37 -7.14
N ARG A 293 19.51 -2.84 -7.29
CA ARG A 293 19.77 -1.66 -8.10
C ARG A 293 19.16 -1.77 -9.50
N GLY A 294 18.60 -0.66 -9.97
CA GLY A 294 17.81 -0.56 -11.20
C GLY A 294 16.30 -0.56 -10.95
N GLN A 295 15.85 -0.73 -9.71
CA GLN A 295 14.44 -0.61 -9.38
C GLN A 295 14.04 0.85 -9.15
N CYS A 296 12.99 1.25 -9.86
CA CYS A 296 12.31 2.52 -9.69
C CYS A 296 10.85 2.23 -9.35
N PHE A 297 10.35 2.84 -8.29
CA PHE A 297 9.00 2.62 -7.78
C PHE A 297 8.03 3.68 -8.31
N THR A 298 8.50 4.93 -8.46
CA THR A 298 7.75 5.96 -9.19
C THR A 298 7.97 5.80 -10.70
N VAL A 299 7.26 4.85 -11.31
CA VAL A 299 7.50 4.45 -12.71
C VAL A 299 7.02 5.50 -13.71
N LYS A 300 5.97 6.27 -13.37
CA LYS A 300 5.32 7.22 -14.28
C LYS A 300 4.94 8.51 -13.57
N ASP A 301 4.93 9.60 -14.33
CA ASP A 301 4.29 10.84 -13.89
C ASP A 301 2.80 10.59 -13.74
N SER A 302 2.34 10.52 -12.50
CA SER A 302 0.94 10.24 -12.16
C SER A 302 0.17 11.54 -11.95
N VAL A 303 -1.02 11.63 -12.52
CA VAL A 303 -1.94 12.75 -12.34
C VAL A 303 -3.31 12.25 -11.91
N VAL A 304 -3.88 12.89 -10.89
CA VAL A 304 -5.26 12.64 -10.47
C VAL A 304 -6.18 13.55 -11.28
N VAL A 305 -7.19 12.94 -11.90
CA VAL A 305 -8.20 13.59 -12.74
C VAL A 305 -9.56 13.25 -12.17
N THR A 306 -10.42 14.25 -12.02
CA THR A 306 -11.80 14.08 -11.59
C THR A 306 -12.73 14.24 -12.78
N ALA A 307 -13.75 13.40 -12.87
CA ALA A 307 -14.75 13.46 -13.93
C ALA A 307 -16.18 13.38 -13.37
N ALA A 308 -17.11 14.03 -14.05
CA ALA A 308 -18.51 14.12 -13.66
C ALA A 308 -19.39 13.13 -14.44
N LEU A 309 -20.14 12.32 -13.71
CA LEU A 309 -21.22 11.51 -14.25
C LEU A 309 -22.53 12.28 -14.10
N ILE A 310 -22.88 13.03 -15.14
CA ILE A 310 -24.08 13.88 -15.16
C ILE A 310 -25.15 13.20 -15.99
N ARG A 311 -26.28 12.87 -15.36
CA ARG A 311 -27.40 12.20 -16.03
C ARG A 311 -28.28 13.19 -16.80
N GLY A 312 -28.77 12.75 -17.95
CA GLY A 312 -29.76 13.47 -18.73
C GLY A 312 -30.46 12.55 -19.73
N LEU A 313 -31.08 13.14 -20.75
CA LEU A 313 -31.73 12.41 -21.84
C LEU A 313 -30.93 12.58 -23.12
N THR A 314 -30.70 11.48 -23.84
CA THR A 314 -30.12 11.49 -25.18
C THR A 314 -31.07 12.18 -26.17
N ALA A 315 -30.60 12.44 -27.39
CA ALA A 315 -31.45 12.96 -28.47
C ALA A 315 -32.65 12.05 -28.78
N GLY A 316 -32.53 10.74 -28.52
CA GLY A 316 -33.60 9.75 -28.63
C GLY A 316 -34.56 9.69 -27.45
N GLY A 317 -34.29 10.45 -26.37
CA GLY A 317 -35.09 10.45 -25.14
C GLY A 317 -34.77 9.32 -24.16
N GLU A 318 -33.65 8.61 -24.36
CA GLU A 318 -33.20 7.55 -23.45
C GLU A 318 -32.31 8.13 -22.33
N PRO A 319 -32.22 7.50 -21.15
CA PRO A 319 -31.26 7.90 -20.12
C PRO A 319 -29.83 7.83 -20.65
N GLY A 320 -29.07 8.91 -20.45
CA GLY A 320 -27.68 9.01 -20.90
C GLY A 320 -26.82 9.82 -19.93
N LEU A 321 -25.53 9.90 -20.24
CA LEU A 321 -24.54 10.70 -19.51
C LEU A 321 -23.98 11.80 -20.40
N LEU A 322 -23.75 12.97 -19.80
CA LEU A 322 -23.11 14.09 -20.47
C LEU A 322 -21.65 13.72 -20.79
N MET A 323 -21.28 13.89 -22.05
CA MET A 323 -19.92 13.78 -22.54
C MET A 323 -19.56 15.04 -23.31
N THR A 324 -18.28 15.38 -23.32
CA THR A 324 -17.71 16.55 -23.99
C THR A 324 -16.62 16.13 -24.97
N ARG A 325 -16.46 16.86 -26.07
CA ARG A 325 -15.42 16.58 -27.08
C ARG A 325 -14.28 17.57 -26.98
N ARG A 326 -13.05 17.06 -26.84
CA ARG A 326 -11.83 17.88 -26.67
C ARG A 326 -11.55 18.77 -27.88
N ALA A 327 -11.36 20.06 -27.64
CA ALA A 327 -11.06 21.06 -28.66
C ALA A 327 -9.56 21.46 -28.71
N GLY A 328 -9.22 22.29 -29.71
CA GLY A 328 -7.99 23.10 -29.72
C GLY A 328 -6.70 22.34 -30.03
N SER A 329 -5.62 22.69 -29.32
CA SER A 329 -4.28 22.07 -29.43
C SER A 329 -3.98 21.09 -28.28
N ARG A 330 -5.01 20.73 -27.49
CA ARG A 330 -4.90 19.72 -26.44
C ARG A 330 -4.48 18.38 -27.04
N SER A 331 -3.84 17.52 -26.26
CA SER A 331 -3.65 16.12 -26.68
C SER A 331 -5.01 15.48 -26.97
N SER A 332 -5.07 14.62 -27.99
CA SER A 332 -6.27 13.83 -28.32
C SER A 332 -7.50 14.64 -28.75
N VAL A 333 -7.30 15.73 -29.50
CA VAL A 333 -8.39 16.53 -30.11
C VAL A 333 -9.40 15.65 -30.84
N GLY A 334 -10.68 15.95 -30.66
CA GLY A 334 -11.77 15.21 -31.29
C GLY A 334 -12.17 13.91 -30.58
N LEU A 335 -11.40 13.48 -29.56
CA LEU A 335 -11.85 12.42 -28.66
C LEU A 335 -12.82 12.97 -27.60
N TRP A 336 -13.73 12.10 -27.17
CA TRP A 336 -14.75 12.39 -26.17
C TRP A 336 -14.32 11.93 -24.77
N GLU A 337 -14.80 12.63 -23.76
CA GLU A 337 -14.52 12.36 -22.34
C GLU A 337 -15.69 12.79 -21.45
N TYR A 338 -15.73 12.26 -20.22
CA TYR A 338 -16.58 12.83 -19.18
C TYR A 338 -16.00 14.17 -18.73
N PRO A 339 -16.83 15.22 -18.56
CA PRO A 339 -16.33 16.56 -18.23
C PRO A 339 -15.68 16.61 -16.85
N GLY A 340 -14.66 17.46 -16.70
CA GLY A 340 -13.80 17.55 -15.53
C GLY A 340 -12.32 17.69 -15.90
N GLY A 341 -11.44 17.62 -14.92
CA GLY A 341 -10.03 17.89 -15.16
C GLY A 341 -9.10 17.53 -14.02
N LYS A 342 -7.93 18.16 -14.01
CA LYS A 342 -6.77 17.73 -13.21
C LYS A 342 -6.82 18.37 -11.83
N MET A 343 -6.52 17.57 -10.81
CA MET A 343 -6.43 18.05 -9.44
C MET A 343 -5.18 18.92 -9.25
N GLU A 344 -5.35 20.08 -8.61
CA GLU A 344 -4.23 20.92 -8.19
C GLU A 344 -3.72 20.53 -6.79
N PRO A 345 -2.46 20.85 -6.45
CA PRO A 345 -1.91 20.56 -5.13
C PRO A 345 -2.74 21.17 -4.00
N GLY A 346 -3.18 20.33 -3.05
CA GLY A 346 -3.93 20.75 -1.87
C GLY A 346 -5.45 20.78 -2.03
N GLU A 347 -5.97 20.47 -3.22
CA GLU A 347 -7.42 20.29 -3.44
C GLU A 347 -7.91 18.92 -2.95
N THR A 348 -9.18 18.85 -2.53
CA THR A 348 -9.88 17.56 -2.49
C THR A 348 -10.46 17.26 -3.89
N PRO A 349 -10.72 15.99 -4.23
CA PRO A 349 -11.33 15.65 -5.52
C PRO A 349 -12.65 16.39 -5.79
N GLU A 350 -13.49 16.61 -4.77
CA GLU A 350 -14.77 17.30 -4.94
C GLU A 350 -14.58 18.79 -5.25
N ILE A 351 -13.58 19.44 -4.65
CA ILE A 351 -13.23 20.84 -4.93
C ILE A 351 -12.68 20.95 -6.36
N CYS A 352 -11.77 20.06 -6.74
CA CYS A 352 -11.24 19.98 -8.11
C CYS A 352 -12.37 19.84 -9.12
N LEU A 353 -13.28 18.87 -8.94
CA LEU A 353 -14.35 18.64 -9.90
C LEU A 353 -15.29 19.85 -10.04
N ALA A 354 -15.66 20.48 -8.92
CA ALA A 354 -16.51 21.66 -8.95
C ALA A 354 -15.83 22.84 -9.68
N ARG A 355 -14.53 23.05 -9.45
CA ARG A 355 -13.73 24.07 -10.14
C ARG A 355 -13.67 23.80 -11.65
N GLU A 356 -13.31 22.58 -12.04
CA GLU A 356 -13.19 22.20 -13.46
C GLU A 356 -14.52 22.35 -14.19
N LEU A 357 -15.64 21.91 -13.62
CA LEU A 357 -16.96 22.10 -14.27
C LEU A 357 -17.39 23.57 -14.35
N GLN A 358 -16.97 24.40 -13.40
CA GLN A 358 -17.19 25.85 -13.49
C GLN A 358 -16.38 26.48 -14.64
N GLU A 359 -15.16 25.98 -14.89
CA GLU A 359 -14.30 26.45 -15.98
C GLU A 359 -14.79 25.95 -17.35
N GLU A 360 -15.13 24.67 -17.46
CA GLU A 360 -15.46 23.99 -18.72
C GLU A 360 -16.92 24.17 -19.14
N LEU A 361 -17.84 24.18 -18.17
CA LEU A 361 -19.29 24.19 -18.41
C LEU A 361 -20.01 25.41 -17.82
N ARG A 362 -19.28 26.33 -17.18
CA ARG A 362 -19.81 27.58 -16.59
C ARG A 362 -21.03 27.37 -15.68
N THR A 363 -21.04 26.27 -14.93
CA THR A 363 -22.17 25.86 -14.10
C THR A 363 -21.72 25.49 -12.70
N GLU A 364 -22.56 25.83 -11.71
CA GLU A 364 -22.40 25.32 -10.35
C GLU A 364 -22.87 23.87 -10.27
N VAL A 365 -22.19 23.07 -9.44
CA VAL A 365 -22.49 21.65 -9.32
C VAL A 365 -22.60 21.20 -7.88
N LYS A 366 -23.38 20.13 -7.68
CA LYS A 366 -23.34 19.33 -6.46
C LYS A 366 -22.64 18.02 -6.77
N VAL A 367 -21.41 17.88 -6.27
CA VAL A 367 -20.64 16.64 -6.33
C VAL A 367 -21.21 15.64 -5.33
N GLY A 368 -21.56 14.45 -5.82
CA GLY A 368 -22.13 13.35 -5.06
C GLY A 368 -21.07 12.33 -4.66
N LYS A 369 -21.44 11.05 -4.69
CA LYS A 369 -20.54 9.96 -4.31
C LYS A 369 -19.57 9.60 -5.44
N LEU A 370 -18.38 9.13 -5.07
CA LEU A 370 -17.47 8.44 -5.98
C LEU A 370 -18.17 7.16 -6.50
N VAL A 371 -18.21 7.00 -7.82
CA VAL A 371 -18.87 5.85 -8.48
C VAL A 371 -17.83 4.92 -9.08
N VAL A 372 -16.81 5.46 -9.72
CA VAL A 372 -15.72 4.72 -10.35
C VAL A 372 -14.40 5.39 -9.99
N ALA A 373 -13.42 4.59 -9.57
CA ALA A 373 -12.03 4.99 -9.49
C ALA A 373 -11.20 4.00 -10.29
N LEU A 374 -10.28 4.49 -11.12
CA LEU A 374 -9.42 3.65 -11.93
C LEU A 374 -8.09 4.34 -12.21
N TYR A 375 -7.10 3.58 -12.63
CA TYR A 375 -5.90 4.12 -13.26
C TYR A 375 -5.81 3.68 -14.72
N HIS A 376 -5.19 4.52 -15.54
CA HIS A 376 -4.87 4.21 -16.92
C HIS A 376 -3.45 4.65 -17.25
N ASP A 377 -2.70 3.73 -17.84
CA ASP A 377 -1.30 3.90 -18.16
C ASP A 377 -1.14 4.32 -19.62
N TYR A 378 -0.73 5.57 -19.83
CA TYR A 378 -0.21 6.04 -21.11
C TYR A 378 1.30 5.75 -21.20
N GLU A 379 1.91 6.09 -22.35
CA GLU A 379 3.32 5.83 -22.64
C GLU A 379 4.26 6.43 -21.58
N LEU A 380 4.01 7.69 -21.17
CA LEU A 380 4.88 8.43 -20.25
C LEU A 380 4.21 8.81 -18.92
N SER A 381 2.90 8.63 -18.80
CA SER A 381 2.14 9.10 -17.63
C SER A 381 1.07 8.10 -17.22
N ARG A 382 0.64 8.20 -15.97
CA ARG A 382 -0.52 7.51 -15.44
C ARG A 382 -1.61 8.53 -15.12
N VAL A 383 -2.82 8.28 -15.60
CA VAL A 383 -4.01 9.03 -15.20
C VAL A 383 -4.76 8.22 -14.16
N ILE A 384 -5.04 8.81 -13.01
CA ILE A 384 -5.90 8.24 -11.99
C ILE A 384 -7.24 8.97 -12.09
N LEU A 385 -8.26 8.30 -12.60
CA LEU A 385 -9.55 8.89 -12.91
C LEU A 385 -10.56 8.59 -11.80
N LEU A 386 -11.13 9.64 -11.22
CA LEU A 386 -12.15 9.59 -10.16
C LEU A 386 -13.46 10.13 -10.70
N CYS A 387 -14.45 9.27 -10.92
CA CYS A 387 -15.74 9.63 -11.49
C CYS A 387 -16.81 9.76 -10.40
N TYR A 388 -17.41 10.94 -10.28
CA TYR A 388 -18.42 11.24 -9.27
C TYR A 388 -19.80 11.41 -9.89
N ASP A 389 -20.82 10.88 -9.20
CA ASP A 389 -22.22 11.22 -9.46
C ASP A 389 -22.39 12.72 -9.27
N THR A 390 -22.83 13.45 -10.28
CA THR A 390 -22.83 14.93 -10.25
C THR A 390 -24.15 15.48 -10.75
N VAL A 391 -24.67 16.47 -10.03
CA VAL A 391 -25.91 17.18 -10.39
C VAL A 391 -25.56 18.63 -10.72
N LEU A 392 -26.02 19.09 -11.88
CA LEU A 392 -25.89 20.48 -12.30
C LEU A 392 -26.95 21.35 -11.61
N ALA A 393 -26.57 22.56 -11.19
CA ALA A 393 -27.51 23.54 -10.69
C ALA A 393 -28.33 24.17 -11.83
N ASP A 394 -27.66 24.42 -12.97
CA ASP A 394 -28.20 25.11 -14.14
C ASP A 394 -27.77 24.43 -15.45
N GLU A 395 -28.36 24.83 -16.57
CA GLU A 395 -27.98 24.32 -17.90
C GLU A 395 -26.49 24.64 -18.21
N PRO A 396 -25.68 23.65 -18.62
CA PRO A 396 -24.27 23.85 -18.87
C PRO A 396 -24.04 24.66 -20.15
N GLN A 397 -22.99 25.49 -20.14
CA GLN A 397 -22.53 26.26 -21.30
C GLN A 397 -21.06 25.95 -21.55
N LEU A 398 -20.76 25.34 -22.70
CA LEU A 398 -19.40 24.99 -23.06
C LEU A 398 -18.50 26.22 -23.16
N ASP A 399 -17.28 26.06 -22.67
CA ASP A 399 -16.16 26.88 -23.10
C ASP A 399 -15.55 26.32 -24.40
N PRO A 400 -15.69 27.02 -25.54
CA PRO A 400 -15.23 26.53 -26.84
C PRO A 400 -13.70 26.42 -26.97
N ASP A 401 -12.94 27.04 -26.07
CA ASP A 401 -11.48 26.91 -26.04
C ASP A 401 -11.04 25.58 -25.39
N ILE A 402 -11.95 24.91 -24.68
CA ILE A 402 -11.75 23.67 -23.94
C ILE A 402 -12.42 22.50 -24.66
N HIS A 403 -13.71 22.65 -24.98
CA HIS A 403 -14.53 21.62 -25.63
C HIS A 403 -15.38 22.23 -26.76
N ASP A 404 -15.44 21.54 -27.90
CA ASP A 404 -16.15 22.05 -29.08
C ASP A 404 -17.54 21.43 -29.28
N ASP A 405 -17.93 20.48 -28.42
CA ASP A 405 -19.20 19.78 -28.48
C ASP A 405 -19.56 19.13 -27.13
N MET A 406 -20.87 18.94 -26.89
CA MET A 406 -21.38 18.19 -25.74
C MET A 406 -22.65 17.44 -26.10
N LEU A 407 -22.77 16.19 -25.65
CA LEU A 407 -23.91 15.32 -25.92
C LEU A 407 -24.26 14.50 -24.68
N TYR A 408 -25.54 14.19 -24.51
CA TYR A 408 -25.97 13.10 -23.65
C TYR A 408 -26.00 11.80 -24.47
N LEU A 409 -25.26 10.80 -24.02
CA LEU A 409 -25.10 9.52 -24.72
C LEU A 409 -25.44 8.36 -23.79
N THR A 410 -26.08 7.34 -24.34
CA THR A 410 -26.18 6.03 -23.69
C THR A 410 -24.79 5.39 -23.58
N LEU A 411 -24.64 4.38 -22.72
CA LEU A 411 -23.37 3.63 -22.62
C LEU A 411 -23.01 2.93 -23.94
N THR A 412 -24.00 2.52 -24.73
CA THR A 412 -23.78 1.91 -26.05
C THR A 412 -23.26 2.94 -27.04
N GLU A 413 -23.91 4.11 -27.16
CA GLU A 413 -23.44 5.19 -28.02
C GLU A 413 -22.04 5.67 -27.62
N ALA A 414 -21.76 5.75 -26.31
CA ALA A 414 -20.46 6.14 -25.78
C ALA A 414 -19.30 5.21 -26.23
N ARG A 415 -19.58 3.92 -26.52
CA ARG A 415 -18.56 2.98 -27.04
C ARG A 415 -18.28 3.15 -28.52
N GLU A 416 -19.25 3.69 -29.26
CA GLU A 416 -19.17 3.84 -30.72
C GLU A 416 -18.56 5.18 -31.13
N ILE A 417 -18.56 6.15 -30.22
CA ILE A 417 -17.85 7.42 -30.39
C ILE A 417 -16.36 7.23 -30.08
N GLY A 418 -15.51 8.07 -30.67
CA GLY A 418 -14.07 8.08 -30.36
C GLY A 418 -13.82 8.60 -28.94
N ILE A 419 -14.03 7.78 -27.92
CA ILE A 419 -13.84 8.11 -26.51
C ILE A 419 -12.38 7.91 -26.08
N LEU A 420 -11.93 8.66 -25.08
CA LEU A 420 -10.63 8.44 -24.46
C LEU A 420 -10.51 7.02 -23.88
N PRO A 421 -9.32 6.38 -23.97
CA PRO A 421 -9.12 5.03 -23.45
C PRO A 421 -9.45 4.86 -21.95
N ALA A 422 -9.12 5.85 -21.12
CA ALA A 422 -9.43 5.82 -19.69
C ALA A 422 -10.95 5.85 -19.44
N ASP A 423 -11.66 6.75 -20.13
CA ASP A 423 -13.11 6.91 -20.05
C ASP A 423 -13.89 5.69 -20.58
N LEU A 424 -13.32 4.93 -21.53
CA LEU A 424 -13.91 3.67 -21.97
C LEU A 424 -14.03 2.64 -20.83
N TYR A 425 -13.04 2.57 -19.94
CA TYR A 425 -13.14 1.72 -18.74
C TYR A 425 -14.24 2.19 -17.79
N VAL A 426 -14.52 3.50 -17.73
CA VAL A 426 -15.66 4.03 -16.96
C VAL A 426 -16.96 3.49 -17.54
N VAL A 427 -17.15 3.56 -18.87
CA VAL A 427 -18.33 3.00 -19.54
C VAL A 427 -18.53 1.52 -19.20
N ASP A 428 -17.47 0.72 -19.28
CA ASP A 428 -17.52 -0.70 -18.96
C ASP A 428 -17.85 -0.98 -17.48
N ARG A 429 -17.37 -0.13 -16.57
CA ARG A 429 -17.70 -0.25 -15.14
C ARG A 429 -19.14 0.15 -14.87
N LEU A 430 -19.63 1.23 -15.48
CA LEU A 430 -21.00 1.70 -15.30
C LEU A 430 -22.03 0.70 -15.81
N GLU A 431 -21.74 0.00 -16.92
CA GLU A 431 -22.59 -1.10 -17.40
C GLU A 431 -22.69 -2.23 -16.38
N LYS A 432 -21.56 -2.67 -15.81
CA LYS A 432 -21.54 -3.72 -14.77
C LYS A 432 -22.28 -3.30 -13.50
N LEU A 433 -22.28 -2.01 -13.19
CA LEU A 433 -22.99 -1.45 -12.04
C LEU A 433 -24.48 -1.22 -12.30
N ALA A 434 -24.97 -1.42 -13.52
CA ALA A 434 -26.33 -1.04 -13.95
C ALA A 434 -26.65 0.41 -13.54
N TYR A 435 -25.71 1.32 -13.82
CA TYR A 435 -25.78 2.68 -13.30
C TYR A 435 -26.89 3.50 -13.96
N LEU A 436 -27.06 3.42 -15.28
CA LEU A 436 -28.21 3.98 -16.01
C LEU A 436 -29.33 2.94 -16.06
#